data_AF-A0A6S7LUG4-F1
#
_entry.id   AF-A0A6S7LUG4-F1
#
_cell.length_a   1.000
_cell.length_b   1.000
_cell.length_c   1.000
_cell.angle_alpha   90.00
_cell.angle_beta   90.00
_cell.angle_gamma   90.00
#
_symmetry.space_group_name_H-M   'P 1'
#
loop_
_entity.id
_entity.type
_entity.pdbx_description
1 polymer ?
#
loop_
_entity_poly.entity_id
_entity_poly.type
_entity_poly.pdbx_seq_one_letter_code
_entity_poly.pdbx_strand_id
1 'polypeptide(L)'
;MNGFISAERLIKSGVPQGSILGPLLFLLYINDLPECLNITRPRLFADDTNLTASGDSMNDAVFVVNSDLENLRNWLIANKLSLNVAKTEFMLIGSKRMRIG
;
A
#
# COMPACT_ATOMS: atom_id res chain seq x y z
N MET A 1 -2.42 -40.65 11.93
CA MET A 1 -2.31 -39.18 11.86
C MET A 1 -2.00 -38.69 13.26
N ASN A 2 -0.73 -38.41 13.56
CA ASN A 2 -0.33 -37.97 14.89
C ASN A 2 -0.45 -36.44 14.93
N GLY A 3 -1.54 -35.97 15.55
CA GLY A 3 -1.84 -34.55 15.71
C GLY A 3 -0.86 -33.90 16.68
N PHE A 4 0.11 -33.17 16.15
CA PHE A 4 0.87 -32.20 16.94
C PHE A 4 0.02 -30.94 17.09
N ILE A 5 -0.35 -30.61 18.32
CA ILE A 5 -1.00 -29.34 18.65
C ILE A 5 0.12 -28.33 18.96
N SER A 6 0.13 -27.19 18.26
CA SER A 6 1.11 -26.13 18.53
C SER A 6 0.83 -25.48 19.89
N ALA A 7 1.90 -25.09 20.60
CA ALA A 7 1.78 -24.38 21.86
C ALA A 7 1.04 -23.03 21.68
N GLU A 8 0.20 -22.67 22.65
CA GLU A 8 -0.49 -21.38 22.67
C GLU A 8 0.52 -20.23 22.74
N ARG A 9 0.38 -19.25 21.84
CA ARG A 9 1.24 -18.06 21.81
C ARG A 9 0.39 -16.82 22.01
N LEU A 10 0.79 -15.98 22.96
CA LEU A 10 0.15 -14.68 23.17
C LEU A 10 0.38 -13.79 21.94
N ILE A 11 -0.70 -13.44 21.24
CA ILE A 11 -0.66 -12.50 20.11
C ILE A 11 -0.70 -11.07 20.68
N LYS A 12 0.38 -10.30 20.47
CA LYS A 12 0.46 -8.90 20.94
C LYS A 12 -0.23 -7.92 19.98
N SER A 13 -0.37 -8.26 18.70
CA SER A 13 -0.98 -7.44 17.66
C SER A 13 -1.42 -8.34 16.50
N GLY A 14 -2.54 -8.01 15.88
CA GLY A 14 -3.16 -8.81 14.81
C GLY A 14 -4.47 -9.47 15.24
N VAL A 15 -5.16 -10.05 14.27
CA VAL A 15 -6.44 -10.74 14.44
C VAL A 15 -6.26 -12.24 14.20
N PRO A 16 -7.07 -13.12 14.82
CA PRO A 16 -7.03 -14.56 14.54
C PRO A 16 -7.25 -14.83 13.04
N GLN A 17 -6.34 -15.58 12.42
CA GLN A 17 -6.52 -16.04 11.03
C GLN A 17 -7.75 -16.94 10.93
N GLY A 18 -8.55 -16.76 9.87
CA GLY A 18 -9.82 -17.48 9.70
C GLY A 18 -11.02 -16.84 10.42
N SER A 19 -10.83 -15.69 11.08
CA SER A 19 -11.96 -14.91 11.60
C SER A 19 -12.68 -14.16 10.48
N ILE A 20 -14.02 -14.23 10.47
CA ILE A 20 -14.88 -13.46 9.54
C ILE A 20 -14.68 -11.94 9.74
N LEU A 21 -14.34 -11.52 10.96
CA LEU A 21 -14.13 -10.12 11.32
C LEU A 21 -12.75 -9.59 10.94
N GLY A 22 -11.76 -10.46 10.73
CA GLY A 22 -10.38 -10.02 10.44
C GLY A 22 -10.28 -9.06 9.25
N PRO A 23 -10.86 -9.41 8.07
CA PRO A 23 -10.88 -8.51 6.92
C PRO A 23 -11.59 -7.19 7.18
N LEU A 24 -12.73 -7.20 7.90
CA LEU A 24 -13.48 -5.99 8.21
C LEU A 24 -12.68 -5.06 9.13
N LEU A 25 -12.05 -5.61 10.17
CA LEU A 25 -11.20 -4.85 11.08
C LEU A 25 -9.98 -4.28 10.38
N PHE A 26 -9.40 -5.02 9.43
CA PHE A 26 -8.31 -4.51 8.61
C PHE A 26 -8.76 -3.35 7.72
N LEU A 27 -9.92 -3.44 7.07
CA LEU A 27 -10.47 -2.34 6.26
C LEU A 27 -10.70 -1.09 7.10
N LEU A 28 -11.28 -1.22 8.30
CA LEU A 28 -11.44 -0.11 9.24
C LEU A 28 -10.09 0.48 9.68
N TYR A 29 -9.07 -0.37 9.83
CA TYR A 29 -7.74 0.02 10.26
C TYR A 29 -6.99 0.87 9.23
N ILE A 30 -7.18 0.61 7.93
CA ILE A 30 -6.51 1.34 6.85
C ILE A 30 -7.33 2.50 6.28
N ASN A 31 -8.54 2.73 6.78
CA ASN A 31 -9.52 3.59 6.13
C ASN A 31 -9.11 5.07 6.05
N ASP A 32 -8.22 5.52 6.93
CA ASP A 32 -7.66 6.88 6.96
C ASP A 32 -6.32 7.01 6.19
N LEU A 33 -5.78 5.93 5.63
CA LEU A 33 -4.58 5.96 4.79
C LEU A 33 -4.66 7.03 3.69
N PRO A 34 -5.78 7.24 2.96
CA PRO A 34 -5.85 8.27 1.93
C PRO A 34 -5.58 9.68 2.46
N GLU A 35 -5.86 9.95 3.73
CA GLU A 35 -5.70 11.27 4.36
C GLU A 35 -4.23 11.63 4.61
N CYS A 36 -3.30 10.66 4.55
CA CYS A 36 -1.87 10.95 4.65
C CYS A 36 -1.25 11.39 3.31
N LEU A 37 -1.96 11.23 2.19
CA LEU A 37 -1.45 11.54 0.86
C LEU A 37 -1.88 12.95 0.46
N ASN A 38 -0.94 13.74 -0.04
CA ASN A 38 -1.18 15.16 -0.32
C ASN A 38 -1.55 15.42 -1.77
N ILE A 39 -1.15 14.54 -2.71
CA ILE A 39 -1.22 14.83 -4.15
C ILE A 39 -2.03 13.78 -4.90
N THR A 40 -1.73 12.51 -4.67
CA THR A 40 -2.36 11.36 -5.30
C THR A 40 -3.58 10.90 -4.52
N ARG A 41 -4.50 10.24 -5.22
CA ARG A 41 -5.60 9.50 -4.59
C ARG A 41 -5.32 8.01 -4.73
N PRO A 42 -5.16 7.27 -3.62
CA PRO A 42 -4.81 5.86 -3.67
C PRO A 42 -6.01 5.04 -4.11
N ARG A 43 -5.77 3.90 -4.76
CA ARG A 43 -6.76 2.82 -4.90
C ARG A 43 -6.39 1.71 -3.92
N LEU A 44 -7.28 1.44 -2.98
CA LEU A 44 -7.12 0.44 -1.93
C LEU A 44 -7.99 -0.79 -2.25
N PHE A 45 -7.42 -1.98 -2.14
CA PHE A 45 -8.15 -3.24 -2.22
C PHE A 45 -7.54 -4.26 -1.25
N ALA A 46 -8.20 -4.49 -0.12
CA ALA A 46 -7.60 -5.25 0.98
C ALA A 46 -6.19 -4.71 1.28
N ASP A 47 -5.17 -5.57 1.31
CA ASP A 47 -3.77 -5.20 1.56
C ASP A 47 -3.05 -4.57 0.36
N ASP A 48 -3.64 -4.60 -0.84
CA ASP A 48 -3.07 -3.99 -2.04
C ASP A 48 -3.38 -2.48 -2.10
N THR A 49 -2.34 -1.67 -2.29
CA THR A 49 -2.43 -0.21 -2.43
C THR A 49 -1.74 0.24 -3.71
N ASN A 50 -2.44 1.01 -4.54
CA ASN A 50 -1.91 1.57 -5.79
C ASN A 50 -1.92 3.09 -5.77
N LEU A 51 -0.76 3.71 -6.00
CA LEU A 51 -0.60 5.14 -6.23
C LEU A 51 -0.41 5.41 -7.73
N THR A 52 -1.16 6.36 -8.28
CA THR A 52 -1.02 6.75 -9.68
C THR A 52 -0.99 8.26 -9.82
N ALA A 53 -0.05 8.76 -10.62
CA ALA A 53 0.06 10.15 -11.01
C ALA A 53 0.23 10.27 -12.54
N SER A 54 -0.20 11.39 -13.09
CA SER A 54 -0.02 11.76 -14.49
C SER A 54 0.44 13.21 -14.56
N GLY A 55 1.30 13.53 -15.52
CA GLY A 55 1.78 14.89 -15.74
C GLY A 55 2.32 15.07 -17.15
N ASP A 56 2.65 16.32 -17.49
CA ASP A 56 3.19 16.68 -18.81
C ASP A 56 4.59 16.13 -19.04
N SER A 57 5.36 15.94 -17.95
CA SER A 57 6.64 15.25 -17.97
C SER A 57 6.64 14.01 -17.07
N MET A 58 7.48 13.04 -17.43
CA MET A 58 7.77 11.88 -16.60
C MET A 58 8.32 12.30 -15.22
N ASN A 59 9.14 13.35 -15.18
CA ASN A 59 9.74 13.83 -13.93
C ASN A 59 8.69 14.35 -12.96
N ASP A 60 7.66 15.04 -13.46
CA ASP A 60 6.58 15.55 -12.61
C ASP A 60 5.78 14.39 -11.99
N ALA A 61 5.43 13.37 -12.79
CA ALA A 61 4.73 12.20 -12.30
C ALA A 61 5.55 11.41 -11.27
N VAL A 62 6.86 11.24 -11.51
CA VAL A 62 7.80 10.60 -10.57
C VAL A 62 7.91 11.39 -9.27
N PHE A 63 8.04 12.71 -9.36
CA PHE A 63 8.14 13.59 -8.20
C PHE A 63 6.90 13.50 -7.32
N VAL A 64 5.71 13.55 -7.93
CA VAL A 64 4.43 13.43 -7.23
C VAL A 64 4.32 12.10 -6.48
N VAL A 65 4.60 10.98 -7.16
CA VAL A 65 4.50 9.64 -6.53
C VAL A 65 5.50 9.50 -5.40
N ASN A 66 6.74 9.94 -5.57
CA ASN A 66 7.76 9.83 -4.53
C ASN A 66 7.46 10.70 -3.30
N SER A 67 6.90 11.90 -3.51
CA SER A 67 6.48 12.76 -2.41
C SER A 67 5.42 12.08 -1.54
N ASP A 68 4.44 11.44 -2.16
CA ASP A 68 3.38 10.74 -1.44
C ASP A 68 3.82 9.40 -0.86
N LEU A 69 4.76 8.70 -1.50
CA LEU A 69 5.37 7.48 -0.95
C LEU A 69 6.09 7.75 0.38
N GLU A 70 6.73 8.92 0.54
CA GLU A 70 7.37 9.29 1.81
C GLU A 70 6.31 9.53 2.92
N ASN A 71 5.19 10.18 2.58
CA ASN A 71 4.09 10.34 3.53
C ASN A 71 3.47 8.99 3.92
N LEU A 72 3.22 8.13 2.93
CA LEU A 72 2.71 6.78 3.14
C LEU A 72 3.64 5.97 4.04
N ARG A 73 4.95 6.05 3.81
CA ARG A 73 5.96 5.38 4.65
C ARG A 73 5.85 5.82 6.11
N ASN A 74 5.74 7.12 6.37
CA ASN A 74 5.60 7.65 7.73
C ASN A 74 4.30 7.19 8.39
N TRP A 75 3.18 7.19 7.65
CA TRP A 75 1.90 6.67 8.14
C TRP A 75 1.97 5.17 8.45
N LEU A 76 2.62 4.36 7.60
CA LEU A 76 2.81 2.92 7.83
C LEU A 76 3.62 2.67 9.11
N ILE A 77 4.71 3.41 9.32
CA ILE A 77 5.53 3.30 10.53
C ILE A 77 4.72 3.66 11.78
N ALA A 78 3.97 4.77 11.75
CA ALA A 78 3.11 5.21 12.86
C ALA A 78 2.03 4.16 13.19
N ASN A 79 1.51 3.49 12.16
CA ASN A 79 0.53 2.41 12.26
C ASN A 79 1.15 1.02 12.39
N LYS A 80 2.46 0.90 12.66
CA LYS A 80 3.14 -0.40 12.86
C LYS A 80 2.90 -1.40 11.71
N LEU A 81 2.64 -0.88 10.51
CA LEU A 81 2.54 -1.62 9.26
C LEU A 81 3.91 -1.60 8.56
N SER A 82 4.18 -2.61 7.75
CA SER A 82 5.41 -2.70 6.97
C SER A 82 5.08 -2.77 5.49
N LEU A 83 5.74 -1.92 4.69
CA LEU A 83 5.67 -2.00 3.24
C LEU A 83 6.44 -3.23 2.77
N ASN A 84 5.84 -4.04 1.91
CA ASN A 84 6.56 -5.12 1.24
C ASN A 84 7.35 -4.56 0.06
N VAL A 85 8.54 -4.04 0.33
CA VAL A 85 9.41 -3.42 -0.68
C VAL A 85 9.74 -4.42 -1.81
N ALA A 86 9.90 -5.70 -1.49
CA ALA A 86 10.22 -6.73 -2.49
C ALA A 86 9.08 -7.03 -3.47
N LYS A 87 7.83 -6.64 -3.14
CA LYS A 87 6.66 -6.76 -4.03
C LYS A 87 6.18 -5.41 -4.57
N THR A 88 6.79 -4.30 -4.14
CA THR A 88 6.36 -2.97 -4.55
C THR A 88 6.97 -2.68 -5.90
N GLU A 89 6.12 -2.58 -6.92
CA GLU A 89 6.55 -2.32 -8.30
C GLU A 89 6.29 -0.87 -8.70
N PHE A 90 7.16 -0.34 -9.55
CA PHE A 90 7.03 1.00 -10.11
C PHE A 90 6.93 0.93 -11.64
N MET A 91 5.91 1.56 -12.21
CA MET A 91 5.65 1.51 -13.66
C MET A 91 5.45 2.92 -14.22
N LEU A 92 6.15 3.21 -15.31
CA LEU A 92 6.01 4.44 -16.08
C LEU A 92 5.32 4.16 -17.42
N ILE A 93 4.21 4.85 -17.66
CA ILE A 93 3.44 4.73 -18.90
C ILE A 93 3.48 6.07 -19.63
N GLY A 94 4.04 6.06 -20.84
CA GLY A 94 4.16 7.26 -21.69
C GLY A 94 3.78 6.99 -23.14
N SER A 95 3.37 8.05 -23.85
CA SER A 95 3.08 7.99 -25.29
C SER A 95 4.34 8.31 -26.11
N LYS A 96 4.72 7.43 -27.04
CA LYS A 96 5.66 7.79 -28.12
C LYS A 96 4.91 8.62 -29.17
N ARG A 97 4.74 9.93 -28.97
CA ARG A 97 4.50 10.84 -30.10
C ARG A 97 5.83 11.15 -30.77
N MET A 98 6.31 10.21 -31.58
CA MET A 98 7.32 10.51 -32.61
C MET A 98 6.58 11.09 -33.81
N ARG A 99 6.38 12.42 -33.86
CA ARG A 99 6.13 13.12 -35.11
C ARG A 99 7.49 13.56 -35.63
N ILE A 100 8.11 12.69 -36.41
CA ILE A 100 9.14 13.09 -37.38
C ILE A 100 8.37 13.52 -38.61
N GLY A 101 8.52 14.80 -38.97
CA GLY A 101 7.99 15.38 -40.21
C GLY A 101 8.75 14.92 -41.43
#